data_AF-A0A3R9P245-F1
#
_entry.id   AF-A0A3R9P245-F1
#
_cell.length_a   1.000
_cell.length_b   1.000
_cell.length_c   1.000
_cell.angle_alpha   90.00
_cell.angle_beta   90.00
_cell.angle_gamma   90.00
#
_symmetry.space_group_name_H-M   'P 1'
#
loop_
_entity.id
_entity.type
_entity.pdbx_description
1 polymer ?
#
loop_
_entity_poly.entity_id
_entity_poly.type
_entity_poly.pdbx_seq_one_letter_code
_entity_poly.pdbx_strand_id
1 'polypeptide(L)' 'MYRFFLGEEVKRFSPNEDLKILGDLVANGQLKPHIAIEASWENIGTIAQQLINRKFSGKAVLLINGG' A
#
# COMPACT_ATOMS: atom_id res chain seq x y z
N MET A 1 0.47 22.55 1.60
CA MET A 1 0.38 22.40 0.13
C MET A 1 1.39 21.34 -0.31
N TYR A 2 0.99 20.10 -0.59
CA TYR A 2 1.89 19.00 -1.01
C TYR A 2 1.26 18.12 -2.10
N ARG A 3 0.61 18.72 -3.10
CA ARG A 3 -0.18 17.97 -4.10
C ARG A 3 0.43 17.95 -5.52
N PHE A 4 1.60 18.58 -5.74
CA PHE A 4 2.11 18.83 -7.09
C PHE A 4 3.45 18.17 -7.46
N PHE A 5 4.09 17.39 -6.59
CA PHE A 5 5.37 16.75 -6.92
C PHE A 5 5.28 15.32 -7.49
N LEU A 6 4.14 14.63 -7.37
CA LEU A 6 3.98 13.27 -7.91
C LEU A 6 4.02 13.22 -9.44
N GLY A 7 3.41 14.20 -10.13
CA GLY A 7 3.24 14.17 -11.59
C GLY A 7 4.55 14.33 -12.38
N GLU A 8 5.53 15.06 -11.85
CA GLU A 8 6.83 15.29 -12.52
C GLU A 8 7.85 14.18 -12.19
N GLU A 9 7.72 13.50 -11.05
CA GLU A 9 8.56 12.37 -10.65
C GLU A 9 8.19 11.08 -11.41
N VAL A 10 6.89 10.90 -11.70
CA VAL A 10 6.35 9.83 -12.57
C VAL A 10 6.85 9.90 -14.02
N LYS A 11 7.34 11.06 -14.48
CA LYS A 11 7.98 11.15 -15.81
C LYS A 11 9.44 10.69 -15.80
N ARG A 12 10.07 10.60 -14.63
CA ARG A 12 11.49 10.26 -14.48
C ARG A 12 11.71 8.74 -14.32
N PHE A 13 10.71 8.04 -13.79
CA PHE A 13 10.68 6.58 -13.67
C PHE A 13 9.34 6.09 -14.20
N SER A 14 9.34 5.19 -15.19
CA SER A 14 8.10 4.62 -15.70
C SER A 14 7.44 3.80 -14.59
N PRO A 15 6.24 4.16 -14.10
CA PRO A 15 5.59 3.41 -13.02
C PRO A 15 5.37 1.93 -13.36
N ASN A 16 5.31 1.62 -14.66
CA ASN A 16 5.17 0.26 -15.16
C ASN A 16 6.44 -0.57 -14.94
N GLU A 17 7.62 0.03 -15.11
CA GLU A 17 8.91 -0.66 -14.93
C GLU A 17 9.17 -0.94 -13.46
N ASP A 18 8.94 0.05 -12.59
CA ASP A 18 9.12 -0.09 -11.15
C ASP A 18 8.15 -1.11 -10.55
N LEU A 19 6.88 -1.08 -10.97
CA LEU A 19 5.88 -2.04 -10.50
C LEU A 19 6.22 -3.46 -10.94
N LYS A 20 6.75 -3.64 -12.17
CA LYS A 20 7.21 -4.94 -12.65
C LYS A 20 8.35 -5.47 -11.77
N ILE A 21 9.34 -4.63 -11.47
CA ILE A 21 10.46 -5.01 -10.58
C ILE A 21 9.94 -5.44 -9.21
N LEU A 22 9.03 -4.66 -8.61
CA LEU A 22 8.44 -5.01 -7.32
C LEU A 22 7.65 -6.34 -7.39
N GLY A 23 6.92 -6.56 -8.48
CA GLY A 23 6.21 -7.82 -8.74
C GLY A 23 7.14 -9.02 -8.82
N ASP A 24 8.23 -8.90 -9.59
CA ASP A 24 9.25 -9.94 -9.75
C ASP A 24 9.94 -10.26 -8.41
N LEU A 25 10.26 -9.24 -7.59
CA LEU A 25 10.85 -9.43 -6.27
C LEU A 25 9.90 -10.15 -5.30
N VAL A 26 8.59 -9.88 -5.37
CA VAL A 26 7.57 -10.58 -4.56
C VAL A 26 7.42 -12.03 -5.04
N ALA A 27 7.31 -12.25 -6.35
CA ALA A 27 7.17 -13.59 -6.94
C ALA A 27 8.37 -14.50 -6.62
N ASN A 28 9.58 -13.93 -6.63
CA ASN A 28 10.82 -14.63 -6.27
C ASN A 28 11.05 -14.74 -4.75
N GLY A 29 10.15 -14.22 -3.91
CA GLY A 29 10.25 -14.26 -2.45
C GLY A 29 11.35 -13.38 -1.86
N GLN A 30 11.97 -12.52 -2.68
CA GLN A 30 13.04 -11.57 -2.31
C GLN A 30 12.47 -10.34 -1.58
N LEU A 31 11.21 -10.01 -1.85
CA LEU A 31 10.45 -8.99 -1.11
C LEU A 31 9.26 -9.67 -0.44
N LYS A 32 9.20 -9.57 0.90
CA LYS A 32 8.06 -10.02 1.71
C LYS A 32 7.35 -8.81 2.29
N PRO A 33 6.28 -8.30 1.63
CA PRO A 33 5.57 -7.13 2.13
C PRO A 33 4.96 -7.44 3.49
N HIS A 34 5.34 -6.69 4.52
CA HIS A 34 4.65 -6.77 5.80
C HIS A 34 3.28 -6.08 5.70
N ILE A 35 2.23 -6.85 6.00
CA ILE A 35 0.84 -6.39 6.17
C ILE A 35 0.58 -6.42 7.68
N ALA A 36 0.34 -5.24 8.25
CA ALA A 36 0.09 -5.11 9.67
C ALA A 36 -1.37 -5.41 10.02
N ILE A 37 -2.28 -5.05 9.12
CA ILE A 37 -3.72 -5.32 9.26
C ILE A 37 -4.28 -5.77 7.91
N GLU A 38 -5.05 -6.84 7.93
CA GLU A 38 -5.92 -7.24 6.83
C GLU A 38 -7.35 -7.29 7.37
N ALA A 39 -8.26 -6.52 6.75
CA ALA A 39 -9.63 -6.39 7.25
C ALA A 39 -10.63 -6.19 6.12
N SER A 40 -11.91 -6.48 6.37
CA SER A 40 -12.99 -6.11 5.44
C SER A 40 -13.07 -4.60 5.25
N TRP A 41 -13.41 -4.17 4.03
CA TRP A 41 -13.69 -2.79 3.67
C TRP A 41 -14.75 -2.15 4.58
N GLU A 42 -15.71 -2.94 5.04
CA GLU A 42 -16.76 -2.50 5.98
C GLU A 42 -16.20 -1.92 7.28
N ASN A 43 -14.98 -2.32 7.68
CA ASN A 43 -14.31 -1.86 8.89
C ASN A 43 -13.40 -0.65 8.67
N ILE A 44 -13.44 0.01 7.50
CA ILE A 44 -12.53 1.10 7.13
C ILE A 44 -12.48 2.23 8.17
N GLY A 45 -13.63 2.60 8.77
CA GLY A 45 -13.68 3.67 9.77
C GLY A 45 -12.80 3.35 10.99
N THR A 46 -12.91 2.13 11.49
CA THR A 46 -12.13 1.66 12.64
C THR A 46 -10.65 1.53 12.29
N ILE A 47 -10.31 0.98 11.13
CA ILE A 47 -8.91 0.81 10.70
C ILE A 47 -8.24 2.16 10.43
N ALA A 48 -8.95 3.10 9.80
CA ALA A 48 -8.45 4.45 9.57
C ALA A 48 -8.18 5.18 10.90
N GLN A 49 -9.07 5.06 11.88
CA GLN A 49 -8.86 5.65 13.19
C GLN A 49 -7.64 5.04 13.90
N GLN A 50 -7.44 3.73 13.79
CA GLN A 50 -6.26 3.06 14.31
C GLN A 50 -4.97 3.54 13.62
N LEU A 51 -5.01 3.79 12.30
CA LEU A 51 -3.88 4.33 11.54
C LEU A 51 -3.53 5.76 11.98
N ILE A 52 -4.54 6.63 12.09
CA ILE A 52 -4.39 8.01 12.56
C ILE A 52 -3.79 8.04 13.97
N ASN A 53 -4.31 7.17 14.85
CA ASN A 53 -3.84 7.03 16.22
C ASN A 53 -2.53 6.23 16.34
N ARG A 54 -1.89 5.86 15.21
CA ARG A 54 -0.65 5.08 15.13
C ARG A 54 -0.67 3.80 15.97
N LYS A 55 -1.83 3.12 16.02
CA LYS A 55 -2.03 1.87 16.77
C LYS A 55 -1.35 0.67 16.13
N PHE A 56 -0.99 0.78 14.85
CA PHE A 56 -0.16 -0.19 14.14
C PHE A 56 0.83 0.57 13.25
N SER A 57 1.93 -0.08 12.90
CA SER A 57 2.94 0.43 11.96
C SER A 57 2.94 -0.43 10.71
N GLY A 58 3.14 0.20 9.55
CA GLY A 58 3.14 -0.49 8.26
C GLY A 58 1.82 -0.33 7.51
N LYS A 59 1.42 -1.35 6.77
CA LYS A 59 0.31 -1.28 5.80
C LYS A 59 -0.94 -1.98 6.32
N ALA A 60 -2.08 -1.34 6.13
CA ALA A 60 -3.38 -1.99 6.23
C ALA A 60 -3.92 -2.29 4.82
N VAL A 61 -4.40 -3.51 4.61
CA VAL A 61 -5.04 -3.96 3.38
C VAL A 61 -6.53 -4.18 3.66
N LEU A 62 -7.38 -3.59 2.82
CA LEU A 62 -8.84 -3.70 2.96
C LEU A 62 -9.41 -4.57 1.83
N LEU A 63 -10.14 -5.62 2.20
CA LEU A 63 -10.78 -6.56 1.29
C LEU A 63 -12.19 -6.08 0.96
N ILE A 64 -12.47 -5.80 -0.32
CA ILE A 64 -13.75 -5.25 -0.79
C ILE A 64 -14.81 -6.35 -0.97
N ASN A 65 -14.38 -7.56 -1.28
CA ASN A 65 -15.23 -8.73 -1.33
C ASN A 65 -14.79 -9.63 -0.17
N GLY A 66 -15.66 -9.83 0.82
CA GLY A 66 -15.38 -10.79 1.90
C GLY A 66 -15.01 -12.15 1.28
N GLY A 67 -13.95 -12.77 1.80
CA GLY A 67 -13.60 -14.15 1.45
C GLY A 67 -14.70 -15.12 1.86
#